data_AF-A0A3N9V0W6-F1
#
_entry.id   AF-A0A3N9V0W6-F1
#
_cell.length_a   1.000
_cell.length_b   1.000
_cell.length_c   1.000
_cell.angle_alpha   90.00
_cell.angle_beta   90.00
_cell.angle_gamma   90.00
#
_symmetry.space_group_name_H-M   'P 1'
#
loop_
_entity.id
_entity.type
_entity.pdbx_description
1 polymer ?
#
loop_
_entity_poly.entity_id
_entity_poly.type
_entity_poly.pdbx_seq_one_letter_code
_entity_poly.pdbx_strand_id
1 'polypeptide(L)'
;MSVRLENDCFLRALLRQPVERTPVWMMRQAGRYLPEYRRVREQAGSFMKLCTTPELACEVTLQPLERFRLDAAILFSDILTIPDAMGLGLEFVEGEGPQFRHPVSTAADIARLTPPDP
;
A
#
# COMPACT_ATOMS: atom_id res chain seq x y z
N MET A 1 -6.15 -0.39 26.30
CA MET A 1 -4.76 0.01 26.60
C MET A 1 -4.31 0.96 25.50
N SER A 2 -3.87 2.18 25.83
CA SER A 2 -3.26 3.07 24.83
C SER A 2 -1.84 2.58 24.61
N VAL A 3 -1.56 2.06 23.41
CA VAL A 3 -0.19 1.72 23.00
C VAL A 3 0.52 3.04 22.73
N ARG A 4 1.62 3.28 23.45
CA ARG A 4 2.47 4.45 23.23
C ARG A 4 3.44 4.15 22.09
N LEU A 5 3.59 5.07 21.15
CA LEU A 5 4.59 4.96 20.08
C LEU A 5 6.00 5.02 20.68
N GLU A 6 6.81 3.98 20.46
CA GLU A 6 8.18 3.88 21.01
C GLU A 6 9.22 4.58 20.12
N ASN A 7 9.01 4.60 18.81
CA ASN A 7 9.87 5.29 17.85
C ASN A 7 9.07 6.35 17.08
N ASP A 8 9.29 7.62 17.40
CA ASP A 8 8.67 8.78 16.74
C ASP A 8 9.66 9.59 15.88
N CYS A 9 10.86 9.05 15.64
CA CYS A 9 11.95 9.73 14.94
C CYS A 9 11.53 10.20 13.54
N PHE A 10 10.80 9.35 12.80
CA PHE A 10 10.23 9.70 11.49
C PHE A 10 9.30 10.93 11.55
N LEU A 11 8.40 10.97 12.54
CA LEU A 11 7.44 12.06 12.70
C LEU A 11 8.13 13.37 13.11
N ARG A 12 9.05 13.30 14.08
CA ARG A 12 9.83 14.46 14.53
C ARG A 12 10.66 15.06 13.39
N ALA A 13 11.31 14.21 12.59
CA ALA A 13 12.08 14.66 11.43
C ALA A 13 11.20 15.36 10.38
N LEU A 14 10.01 14.83 10.06
CA LEU A 14 9.04 15.48 9.16
C LEU A 14 8.59 16.85 9.68
N LEU A 15 8.44 16.98 11.00
CA LEU A 15 8.11 18.21 11.69
C LEU A 15 9.31 19.16 11.88
N ARG A 16 10.48 18.82 11.31
CA ARG A 16 11.73 19.60 11.41
C ARG A 16 12.22 19.79 12.85
N GLN A 17 11.88 18.86 13.73
CA GLN A 17 12.37 18.83 15.10
C GLN A 17 13.75 18.13 15.17
N PRO A 18 14.60 18.46 16.17
CA PRO A 18 15.84 17.73 16.38
C PRO A 18 15.58 16.24 16.59
N VAL A 19 16.43 15.39 16.00
CA VAL A 19 16.38 13.91 16.12
C VAL A 19 17.79 13.37 16.34
N GLU A 20 17.88 12.19 16.95
CA GLU A 20 19.13 11.56 17.35
C GLU A 20 19.89 10.97 16.15
N ARG A 21 19.17 10.68 15.06
CA ARG A 21 19.70 10.23 13.76
C ARG A 21 18.69 10.54 12.65
N THR A 22 19.13 10.55 11.40
CA THR A 22 18.23 10.62 10.24
C THR A 22 17.37 9.35 10.16
N PRO A 23 16.03 9.43 10.19
CA PRO A 23 15.17 8.26 10.06
C PRO A 23 15.18 7.73 8.62
N VAL A 24 15.02 6.41 8.45
CA VAL A 24 15.03 5.75 7.15
C VAL A 24 13.82 4.82 6.98
N TRP A 25 13.24 4.87 5.79
CA TRP A 25 12.29 3.89 5.25
C TRP A 25 12.51 3.82 3.73
N MET A 26 11.95 2.83 3.06
CA MET A 26 12.16 2.67 1.61
C MET A 26 10.83 2.58 0.87
N MET A 27 10.72 3.33 -0.23
CA MET A 27 9.62 3.15 -1.17
C MET A 27 9.63 1.71 -1.67
N ARG A 28 8.46 1.05 -1.64
CA ARG A 28 8.29 -0.38 -1.98
C ARG A 28 9.11 -1.32 -1.08
N GLN A 29 9.31 -0.98 0.21
CA GLN A 29 9.95 -1.88 1.19
C GLN A 29 9.24 -3.24 1.30
N ALA A 30 7.91 -3.29 1.18
CA ALA A 30 7.16 -4.53 1.01
C ALA A 30 7.08 -4.84 -0.49
N GLY A 31 7.88 -5.80 -0.97
CA GLY A 31 7.91 -6.08 -2.41
C GLY A 31 8.73 -7.28 -2.83
N ARG A 32 8.72 -7.52 -4.15
CA ARG A 32 9.29 -8.71 -4.82
C ARG A 32 10.79 -8.94 -4.58
N TYR A 33 11.53 -8.01 -3.98
CA TYR A 33 12.93 -8.27 -3.61
C TYR A 33 13.04 -9.17 -2.36
N LEU A 34 11.96 -9.29 -1.59
CA LEU A 34 11.86 -10.18 -0.43
C LEU A 34 11.30 -11.55 -0.85
N PRO A 35 11.99 -12.67 -0.55
CA PRO A 35 11.48 -14.01 -0.83
C PRO A 35 10.15 -14.35 -0.14
N GLU A 36 9.95 -13.92 1.11
CA GLU A 36 8.71 -14.08 1.87
C GLU A 36 7.53 -13.32 1.25
N TYR A 37 7.77 -12.11 0.71
CA TYR A 37 6.74 -11.39 -0.03
C TYR A 37 6.25 -12.20 -1.24
N ARG A 38 7.17 -12.83 -1.99
CA ARG A 38 6.81 -13.66 -3.15
C ARG A 38 5.93 -14.83 -2.74
N ARG A 39 6.26 -15.51 -1.63
CA ARG A 39 5.46 -16.63 -1.09
C ARG A 39 4.05 -16.20 -0.71
N VAL A 40 3.89 -15.09 0.01
CA VAL A 40 2.55 -14.58 0.38
C VAL A 40 1.77 -14.14 -0.85
N ARG A 41 2.44 -13.50 -1.82
CA ARG A 41 1.81 -13.11 -3.09
C ARG A 41 1.31 -14.32 -3.89
N GLU A 42 2.08 -15.41 -3.93
CA GLU A 42 1.67 -16.67 -4.56
C GLU A 42 0.46 -17.27 -3.84
N GLN A 43 0.42 -17.25 -2.50
CA GLN A 43 -0.72 -17.72 -1.71
C GLN A 43 -1.98 -16.86 -1.90
N ALA A 44 -1.83 -15.54 -2.02
CA ALA A 44 -2.93 -14.62 -2.29
C ALA A 44 -3.55 -14.88 -3.68
N GLY A 45 -2.73 -15.30 -4.66
CA GLY A 45 -3.15 -15.63 -6.03
C GLY A 45 -3.32 -14.41 -6.94
N SER A 46 -3.65 -13.24 -6.39
CA SER A 46 -3.65 -11.97 -7.14
C SER A 46 -3.18 -10.80 -6.28
N PHE A 47 -2.69 -9.75 -6.95
CA PHE A 47 -2.25 -8.53 -6.26
C PHE A 47 -3.42 -7.83 -5.55
N MET A 48 -4.59 -7.78 -6.18
CA MET A 48 -5.76 -7.17 -5.54
C MET A 48 -6.19 -7.95 -4.31
N LYS A 49 -6.23 -9.29 -4.36
CA LYS A 49 -6.56 -10.09 -3.17
C LYS A 49 -5.55 -9.88 -2.05
N LEU A 50 -4.27 -9.67 -2.37
CA LEU A 50 -3.25 -9.31 -1.38
C LEU A 50 -3.51 -7.93 -0.75
N CYS A 51 -3.95 -6.94 -1.53
CA CYS A 51 -4.30 -5.61 -1.01
C CYS A 51 -5.62 -5.57 -0.22
N THR A 52 -6.62 -6.38 -0.60
CA THR A 52 -7.97 -6.34 0.00
C THR A 52 -8.15 -7.33 1.14
N THR A 53 -7.15 -8.17 1.45
CA THR A 53 -7.19 -9.09 2.60
C THR A 53 -6.37 -8.47 3.74
N PRO A 54 -7.00 -7.93 4.81
CA PRO A 54 -6.31 -7.18 5.86
C PRO A 54 -5.15 -7.94 6.50
N GLU A 55 -5.31 -9.25 6.73
CA GLU A 55 -4.31 -10.09 7.36
C GLU A 55 -3.07 -10.23 6.47
N LEU A 56 -3.25 -10.44 5.17
CA LEU A 56 -2.15 -10.57 4.22
C LEU A 56 -1.45 -9.23 3.96
N ALA A 57 -2.23 -8.14 3.86
CA ALA A 57 -1.70 -6.79 3.72
C ALA A 57 -0.87 -6.37 4.96
N CYS A 58 -1.35 -6.73 6.16
CA CYS A 58 -0.62 -6.55 7.40
C CYS A 58 0.69 -7.36 7.39
N GLU A 59 0.62 -8.65 7.07
CA GLU A 59 1.79 -9.53 7.00
C GLU A 59 2.89 -8.95 6.11
N VAL A 60 2.57 -8.62 4.85
CA VAL A 60 3.59 -8.09 3.92
C VAL A 60 4.09 -6.70 4.32
N THR A 61 3.28 -5.90 5.02
CA THR A 61 3.70 -4.60 5.57
C THR A 61 4.78 -4.77 6.67
N LEU A 62 4.69 -5.84 7.45
CA LEU A 62 5.59 -6.11 8.57
C LEU A 62 6.91 -6.80 8.16
N GLN A 63 6.90 -7.61 7.09
CA GLN A 63 8.09 -8.34 6.61
C GLN A 63 9.39 -7.51 6.52
N PRO A 64 9.39 -6.25 6.03
CA PRO A 64 10.62 -5.46 5.95
C PRO A 64 11.17 -5.05 7.32
N LEU A 65 10.28 -4.86 8.31
CA LEU A 65 10.65 -4.50 9.68
C LEU A 65 11.31 -5.66 10.43
N GLU A 66 10.99 -6.90 10.06
CA GLU A 66 11.65 -8.09 10.62
C GLU A 66 13.10 -8.23 10.13
N ARG A 67 13.44 -7.66 8.97
CA ARG A 67 14.79 -7.70 8.38
C ARG A 67 15.64 -6.48 8.67
N PHE A 68 15.01 -5.32 8.70
CA PHE A 68 15.70 -4.03 8.71
C PHE A 68 15.14 -3.15 9.82
N ARG A 69 16.02 -2.41 10.49
CA ARG A 69 15.63 -1.45 11.53
C ARG A 69 15.14 -0.14 10.90
N LEU A 70 14.03 -0.21 10.15
CA LEU A 70 13.39 0.97 9.55
C LEU A 70 12.62 1.77 10.60
N ASP A 71 12.45 3.06 10.35
CA ASP A 71 11.80 4.02 11.25
C ASP A 71 10.31 4.21 10.98
N ALA A 72 9.80 3.61 9.91
CA ALA A 72 8.39 3.67 9.54
C ALA A 72 7.96 2.40 8.79
N ALA A 73 6.70 2.03 9.00
CA ALA A 73 5.96 1.15 8.12
C ALA A 73 5.16 1.99 7.13
N ILE A 74 4.99 1.48 5.90
CA ILE A 74 4.04 2.03 4.95
C ILE A 74 3.01 0.94 4.63
N LEU A 75 1.72 1.28 4.74
CA LEU A 75 0.61 0.37 4.45
C LEU A 75 0.80 -0.24 3.06
N PHE A 76 0.75 -1.56 2.97
CA PHE A 76 0.64 -2.25 1.70
C PHE A 76 -0.77 -2.07 1.13
N SER A 77 -0.89 -1.24 0.10
CA SER A 77 -2.10 -0.98 -0.68
C SER A 77 -1.70 -0.52 -2.09
N ASP A 78 -2.68 -0.18 -2.92
CA ASP A 78 -2.48 0.39 -4.25
C ASP A 78 -3.21 1.72 -4.39
N ILE A 79 -2.60 2.65 -5.13
CA ILE A 79 -3.18 3.98 -5.38
C ILE A 79 -4.48 3.92 -6.20
N LEU A 80 -4.69 2.84 -6.96
CA LEU A 80 -5.86 2.65 -7.82
C LEU A 80 -7.06 2.06 -7.07
N THR A 81 -6.95 1.81 -5.76
CA THR A 81 -8.07 1.36 -4.90
C THR A 81 -9.22 2.35 -4.89
N ILE A 82 -8.95 3.66 -4.95
CA ILE A 82 -10.00 4.70 -5.02
C ILE A 82 -10.78 4.61 -6.36
N PRO A 83 -10.12 4.67 -7.54
CA PRO A 83 -10.77 4.40 -8.81
C PRO A 83 -11.52 3.06 -8.91
N ASP A 84 -11.00 2.01 -8.27
CA ASP A 84 -11.68 0.71 -8.20
C ASP A 84 -12.99 0.81 -7.41
N ALA A 85 -12.95 1.45 -6.25
CA ALA A 85 -14.15 1.74 -5.45
C ALA A 85 -15.14 2.68 -6.15
N MET A 86 -14.67 3.51 -7.08
CA MET A 86 -15.53 4.33 -7.97
C MET A 86 -16.18 3.52 -9.10
N GLY A 87 -15.92 2.20 -9.20
CA GLY A 87 -16.57 1.31 -10.15
C GLY A 87 -15.95 1.30 -11.55
N LEU A 88 -14.68 1.70 -11.71
CA LEU A 88 -14.01 1.73 -13.01
C LEU A 88 -13.56 0.33 -13.51
N GLY A 89 -13.69 -0.69 -12.68
CA GLY A 89 -13.35 -2.08 -13.01
C GLY A 89 -11.85 -2.27 -13.18
N LEU A 90 -11.10 -2.19 -12.09
CA LEU A 90 -9.65 -2.34 -12.09
C LEU A 90 -9.25 -3.80 -12.26
N GLU A 91 -8.36 -4.07 -13.21
CA GLU A 91 -7.77 -5.38 -13.45
C GLU A 91 -6.25 -5.31 -13.46
N PHE A 92 -5.58 -6.28 -12.85
CA PHE A 92 -4.13 -6.42 -12.92
C PHE A 92 -3.77 -7.54 -13.87
N VAL A 93 -3.38 -7.18 -15.09
CA VAL A 93 -2.93 -8.14 -16.10
C VAL A 93 -1.44 -8.40 -15.88
N GLU A 94 -1.08 -9.69 -15.78
CA GLU A 94 0.31 -10.09 -15.54
C GLU A 94 1.20 -9.66 -16.71
N GLY A 95 2.26 -8.91 -16.40
CA GLY A 95 3.20 -8.38 -17.40
C GLY A 95 2.78 -7.07 -18.06
N GLU A 96 1.50 -6.69 -18.02
CA GLU A 96 0.99 -5.47 -18.66
C GLU A 96 0.70 -4.33 -17.66
N GLY A 97 0.44 -4.66 -16.40
CA GLY A 97 0.11 -3.69 -15.35
C GLY A 97 -1.41 -3.50 -15.16
N PRO A 98 -1.82 -2.48 -14.39
CA PRO A 98 -3.23 -2.22 -14.11
C PRO A 98 -3.95 -1.62 -15.33
N GLN A 99 -5.17 -2.08 -15.58
CA GLN A 99 -6.07 -1.57 -16.62
C GLN A 99 -7.46 -1.32 -16.04
N PHE A 100 -8.20 -0.38 -16.62
CA PHE A 100 -9.60 -0.12 -16.27
C PHE A 100 -10.51 -0.58 -17.40
N ARG A 101 -11.55 -1.36 -17.06
CA ARG A 101 -12.61 -1.73 -18.01
C ARG A 101 -13.43 -0.51 -18.47
N HIS A 102 -13.54 0.51 -17.62
CA HIS A 102 -14.32 1.71 -17.89
C HIS A 102 -13.46 2.98 -17.77
N PRO A 103 -12.55 3.27 -18.71
CA PRO A 103 -11.78 4.51 -18.70
C PRO A 103 -12.71 5.74 -18.78
N VAL A 104 -12.40 6.78 -18.01
CA VAL A 104 -13.14 8.05 -18.02
C VAL A 104 -12.69 8.89 -19.22
N SER A 105 -13.59 9.11 -20.18
CA SER A 105 -13.26 9.81 -21.43
C SER A 105 -14.24 10.93 -21.80
N THR A 106 -15.44 10.93 -21.20
CA THR A 106 -16.50 11.91 -21.46
C THR A 106 -16.99 12.59 -20.19
N ALA A 107 -17.64 13.75 -20.35
CA ALA A 107 -18.31 14.43 -19.24
C ALA A 107 -19.39 13.56 -18.58
N ALA A 108 -20.04 12.69 -19.36
CA ALA A 108 -21.02 11.73 -18.83
C ALA A 108 -20.36 10.65 -17.95
N ASP A 109 -19.11 10.26 -18.23
CA ASP A 109 -18.37 9.31 -17.39
C ASP A 109 -18.04 9.92 -16.03
N ILE A 110 -17.60 11.19 -16.04
CA ILE A 110 -17.33 11.96 -14.82
C ILE A 110 -18.59 12.06 -13.96
N ALA A 111 -19.74 12.36 -14.58
CA ALA A 111 -21.02 12.50 -13.88
C ALA A 111 -21.51 11.20 -13.21
N ARG A 112 -20.99 10.03 -13.60
CA ARG A 112 -21.33 8.73 -12.99
C ARG A 112 -20.44 8.37 -11.80
N LEU A 113 -19.33 9.08 -11.59
CA LEU A 113 -18.44 8.82 -10.45
C LEU A 113 -19.14 9.19 -9.14
N THR A 114 -19.01 8.33 -8.14
CA THR A 114 -19.50 8.58 -6.78
C THR A 114 -18.32 8.56 -5.80
N PRO A 115 -18.28 9.47 -4.80
CA PRO A 115 -17.28 9.39 -3.73
C PRO A 115 -17.45 8.07 -2.96
N PRO A 116 -16.40 7.25 -2.85
CA PRO A 116 -16.44 6.04 -2.02
C PRO A 116 -16.62 6.38 -0.53
N ASP A 117 -17.27 5.48 0.21
CA ASP A 117 -17.33 5.51 1.68
C ASP A 117 -16.07 4.82 2.24
N PRO A 118 -15.20 5.52 3.00
CA PRO A 118 -13.89 5.02 3.41
C PRO A 118 -13.90 3.99 4.55
#